data_AF-A0AAV4KRL1-F1
#
_entry.id   AF-A0AAV4KRL1-F1
#
_cell.length_a   1.000
_cell.length_b   1.000
_cell.length_c   1.000
_cell.angle_alpha   90.00
_cell.angle_beta   90.00
_cell.angle_gamma   90.00
#
_symmetry.space_group_name_H-M   'P 1'
#
loop_
_entity.id
_entity.type
_entity.pdbx_description
1 polymer ?
#
loop_
_entity_poly.entity_id
_entity_poly.type
_entity_poly.pdbx_seq_one_letter_code
_entity_poly.pdbx_strand_id
1 'polypeptide(L)' 'MEFDWMVKLKWLRATEWAEVQYGTSRAGAVQVSLYRTADVDALPGAHPEIDWAELRHVEKGRRSPLATLRPKAKTV' A
#
# COMPACT_ATOMS: atom_id res chain seq x y z
N MET A 1 -5.67 3.32 -5.18
CA MET A 1 -5.99 1.90 -4.97
C MET A 1 -5.89 1.56 -3.48
N GLU A 2 -6.40 0.42 -3.05
CA GLU A 2 -6.39 -0.11 -1.68
C GLU A 2 -4.96 -0.20 -1.13
N PHE A 3 -4.01 -0.63 -1.97
CA PHE A 3 -2.59 -0.70 -1.63
C PHE A 3 -2.01 0.66 -1.19
N ASP A 4 -2.37 1.75 -1.86
CA ASP A 4 -1.92 3.11 -1.49
C ASP A 4 -2.40 3.48 -0.08
N TRP A 5 -3.60 3.05 0.30
CA TRP A 5 -4.13 3.26 1.63
C TRP A 5 -3.36 2.46 2.68
N MET A 6 -3.00 1.21 2.39
CA MET A 6 -2.18 0.38 3.29
C MET A 6 -0.80 1.02 3.54
N VAL A 7 -0.20 1.62 2.51
CA VAL A 7 1.05 2.38 2.63
C VAL A 7 0.85 3.69 3.41
N LYS A 8 -0.24 4.43 3.15
CA LYS A 8 -0.57 5.66 3.88
C LYS A 8 -0.84 5.41 5.36
N LEU A 9 -1.51 4.32 5.69
CA LEU A 9 -1.81 3.87 7.05
C LEU A 9 -0.59 3.28 7.77
N LYS A 10 0.55 3.18 7.07
CA LYS A 10 1.84 2.68 7.57
C LYS A 10 1.81 1.19 7.96
N TRP A 11 0.94 0.42 7.33
CA TRP A 11 0.85 -1.03 7.52
C TRP A 11 1.92 -1.77 6.73
N LEU A 12 2.32 -1.20 5.59
CA LEU A 12 3.39 -1.74 4.74
C LEU A 12 4.61 -0.82 4.78
N ARG A 13 5.78 -1.44 4.89
CA ARG A 13 7.08 -0.76 4.80
C ARG A 13 7.80 -1.25 3.54
N ALA A 14 8.34 -0.31 2.77
CA ALA A 14 9.20 -0.63 1.66
C ALA A 14 10.43 -1.38 2.18
N THR A 15 10.73 -2.53 1.59
CA THR A 15 11.92 -3.33 1.90
C THR A 15 13.12 -2.77 1.16
N GLU A 16 12.92 -2.37 -0.09
CA GLU A 16 13.97 -1.92 -1.00
C GLU A 16 13.48 -0.77 -1.89
N TRP A 17 14.42 -0.13 -2.58
CA TRP A 17 14.16 0.90 -3.57
C TRP A 17 14.87 0.51 -4.86
N ALA A 18 14.12 0.46 -5.95
CA ALA A 18 14.67 0.18 -7.27
C ALA A 18 14.60 1.43 -8.14
N GLU A 19 15.68 1.71 -8.86
CA GLU A 19 15.68 2.72 -9.89
C GLU A 19 15.15 2.12 -11.20
N VAL A 20 14.07 2.68 -11.72
CA VAL A 20 13.42 2.22 -12.95
C VAL A 20 13.51 3.31 -14.00
N GLN A 21 14.12 2.98 -15.14
CA GLN A 21 14.17 3.87 -16.30
C GLN A 21 12.91 3.67 -17.14
N TYR A 22 12.13 4.75 -17.33
CA TYR A 22 10.97 4.74 -18.20
C TYR A 22 11.36 5.16 -19.62
N GLY A 23 11.51 4.18 -20.50
CA GLY A 23 11.81 4.37 -21.93
C GLY A 23 13.22 4.89 -22.23
N THR A 24 13.46 5.25 -23.50
CA THR A 24 14.74 5.83 -23.99
C THR A 24 14.85 7.33 -23.77
N SER A 25 13.89 7.94 -23.05
CA SER A 25 13.77 9.39 -22.95
C SER A 25 14.59 9.98 -21.80
N ARG A 26 15.08 11.20 -22.02
CA ARG A 26 15.77 12.10 -21.08
C ARG A 26 15.07 12.36 -19.73
N ALA A 27 13.93 11.74 -19.44
CA ALA A 27 13.08 12.03 -18.28
C ALA A 27 13.65 11.56 -16.93
N GLY A 28 14.80 10.88 -16.92
CA GLY A 28 15.48 10.48 -15.70
C GLY A 28 14.86 9.24 -15.07
N ALA A 29 15.68 8.51 -14.33
CA ALA A 29 15.26 7.30 -13.68
C ALA A 29 14.41 7.63 -12.43
N VAL A 30 13.38 6.81 -12.17
CA VAL A 30 12.46 6.99 -11.05
C VAL A 30 12.73 5.93 -10.00
N GLN A 31 12.82 6.34 -8.74
CA GLN A 31 12.87 5.38 -7.63
C GLN A 31 11.47 4.86 -7.31
N VAL A 32 11.32 3.54 -7.31
CA VAL A 32 10.11 2.84 -6.91
C VAL A 32 10.38 2.04 -5.63
N SER A 33 9.46 2.12 -4.67
CA SER A 33 9.50 1.29 -3.47
C SER A 33 9.11 -0.14 -3.80
N LEU A 34 9.93 -1.10 -3.37
CA LEU A 34 9.61 -2.52 -3.43
C LEU A 34 9.09 -2.99 -2.06
N TYR A 35 8.05 -3.80 -2.10
CA TYR A 35 7.39 -4.36 -0.92
C TYR A 35 7.41 -5.88 -0.99
N ARG A 36 7.56 -6.54 0.16
CA ARG A 36 7.53 -8.00 0.24
C ARG A 36 6.09 -8.51 0.19
N THR A 37 5.82 -9.49 -0.67
CA THR A 37 4.49 -10.12 -0.78
C THR A 37 4.03 -10.71 0.56
N ALA A 38 4.93 -11.35 1.30
CA ALA A 38 4.61 -11.91 2.62
C ALA A 38 4.10 -10.86 3.63
N ASP A 39 4.57 -9.61 3.54
CA ASP A 39 4.08 -8.53 4.42
C ASP A 39 2.65 -8.12 4.04
N VAL A 40 2.30 -8.20 2.75
CA VAL A 40 0.94 -7.97 2.25
C VAL A 40 0.01 -9.13 2.65
N ASP A 41 0.48 -10.37 2.52
CA ASP A 41 -0.28 -11.57 2.87
C ASP A 41 -0.53 -11.70 4.37
N ALA A 42 0.34 -11.11 5.21
CA ALA A 42 0.16 -11.05 6.65
C ALA A 42 -0.88 -10.02 7.11
N LEU A 43 -1.27 -9.06 6.26
CA LEU A 43 -2.18 -7.97 6.66
C LEU A 43 -3.53 -8.46 7.20
N PRO A 44 -4.19 -9.49 6.64
CA PRO A 44 -5.44 -10.00 7.20
C PRO A 44 -5.32 -10.53 8.62
N GLY A 45 -4.17 -11.13 8.96
CA GLY A 45 -3.89 -11.55 10.33
C GLY A 45 -3.53 -10.39 11.26
N ALA A 46 -2.86 -9.36 10.74
CA ALA A 46 -2.43 -8.19 11.52
C ALA A 46 -3.57 -7.18 11.79
N HIS A 47 -4.58 -7.16 10.91
CA HIS A 47 -5.74 -6.26 10.98
C HIS A 47 -7.05 -7.04 10.86
N PRO A 48 -7.39 -7.87 11.88
CA PRO A 48 -8.64 -8.62 11.89
C PRO A 48 -9.88 -7.73 12.00
N GLU A 49 -9.72 -6.45 12.39
CA GLU A 49 -10.78 -5.45 12.45
C GLU A 49 -11.30 -5.01 11.07
N ILE A 50 -10.63 -5.38 9.99
CA ILE A 50 -10.96 -4.98 8.62
C ILE A 50 -11.74 -6.09 7.93
N ASP A 51 -12.84 -5.74 7.27
CA ASP A 51 -13.51 -6.65 6.35
C ASP A 51 -12.72 -6.76 5.04
N TRP A 52 -11.84 -7.77 4.99
CA TRP A 52 -11.02 -8.09 3.82
C TRP A 52 -11.82 -8.61 2.64
N ALA A 53 -13.01 -9.16 2.87
CA ALA A 53 -13.87 -9.61 1.79
C ALA A 53 -14.53 -8.41 1.12
N GLU A 54 -15.06 -7.46 1.89
CA GLU A 54 -15.59 -6.20 1.37
C GLU A 54 -14.52 -5.44 0.59
N LEU A 55 -13.29 -5.35 1.12
CA LEU A 55 -12.20 -4.62 0.49
C LEU A 55 -11.84 -5.13 -0.91
N ARG A 56 -11.93 -6.44 -1.14
CA ARG A 56 -11.67 -7.06 -2.46
C ARG A 56 -12.75 -6.77 -3.49
N HIS A 57 -13.94 -6.39 -3.05
CA HIS A 57 -15.10 -6.13 -3.90
C HIS A 57 -15.44 -4.63 -4.03
N VAL A 58 -14.56 -3.74 -3.54
CA VAL A 58 -14.77 -2.29 -3.67
C VAL A 58 -14.82 -1.92 -5.16
N GLU A 59 -15.99 -1.44 -5.59
CA GLU A 59 -16.20 -1.05 -6.97
C GLU A 59 -15.43 0.24 -7.32
N LYS A 60 -15.03 0.35 -8.58
CA LYS A 60 -14.41 1.57 -9.11
C LYS A 60 -15.33 2.77 -8.89
N GLY A 61 -14.81 3.82 -8.27
CA GLY A 61 -15.55 5.06 -7.99
C GLY A 61 -16.19 5.11 -6.59
N ARG A 62 -16.20 3.99 -5.85
CA ARG A 62 -16.55 4.00 -4.42
C ARG A 62 -15.34 4.43 -3.59
N ARG A 63 -15.61 5.12 -2.48
CA ARG A 63 -14.56 5.48 -1.51
C ARG A 63 -14.12 4.20 -0.78
N SER A 64 -12.80 3.96 -0.76
CA SER A 64 -12.23 2.80 -0.06
C SER A 64 -12.58 2.83 1.44
N PRO A 65 -12.98 1.70 2.04
CA PRO A 65 -13.24 1.59 3.48
C PRO A 65 -12.04 2.01 4.34
N LEU A 66 -10.81 1.79 3.85
CA LEU A 66 -9.58 2.19 4.54
C LEU A 66 -9.42 3.71 4.68
N ALA A 67 -10.14 4.50 3.88
CA ALA A 67 -10.00 5.96 3.85
C ALA A 67 -10.58 6.68 5.08
N THR A 68 -11.29 5.96 5.95
CA THR A 68 -11.83 6.48 7.23
C THR A 68 -10.87 6.26 8.39
N LEU A 69 -9.89 5.37 8.21
CA LEU A 69 -8.93 5.00 9.24
C LEU A 69 -7.85 6.07 9.38
N ARG A 70 -7.37 6.25 10.61
CA ARG A 70 -6.23 7.12 10.89
C ARG A 70 -4.94 6.30 10.88
N PRO A 71 -3.84 6.83 10.31
CA PRO A 71 -2.54 6.18 10.42
C PRO A 71 -2.16 6.01 11.89
N LYS A 72 -1.59 4.85 12.25
CA LYS A 72 -1.03 4.64 13.58
C LYS A 72 0.12 5.64 13.75
N ALA A 73 0.06 6.48 14.79
CA ALA A 73 1.15 7.40 15.09
C ALA A 73 2.42 6.58 15.38
N LYS A 74 3.57 7.02 14.86
CA LYS A 74 4.85 6.45 15.29
C LYS A 74 5.01 6.77 16.78
N THR A 75 4.89 5.75 17.64
CA THR A 75 5.48 5.83 18.97
C THR A 75 6.99 5.89 18.75
N VAL A 76 7.57 7.05 19.06
CA VAL A 76 9.01 7.34 19.03
C VAL A 76 9.71 6.57 20.13
#